data_AF-A0A3N6M2A3-F1
#
_entry.id   AF-A0A3N6M2A3-F1
#
_cell.length_a   1.000
_cell.length_b   1.000
_cell.length_c   1.000
_cell.angle_alpha   90.00
_cell.angle_beta   90.00
_cell.angle_gamma   90.00
#
_symmetry.space_group_name_H-M   'P 1'
#
loop_
_entity.id
_entity.type
_entity.pdbx_description
1 polymer ?
#
loop_
_entity_poly.entity_id
_entity_poly.type
_entity_poly.pdbx_seq_one_letter_code
_entity_poly.pdbx_strand_id
1 'polypeptide(L)'
;MSTVTLVGTRLAEPGTEFVYEGEADGCAGCPYRSQCLNLSTDTRYRITAVRENAQTLECAMHDGGVRAVEVEPVPVRANITSKGAFAGSKASLPGPCPYVECPSHEYCEPDGLEFDEEYRIDEIVGDPPHDVCHLDRGLQLVEFDVEE
;
A
#
# COMPACT_ATOMS: atom_id res chain seq x y z
N MET A 1 -0.17 -15.22 -3.29
CA MET A 1 -0.97 -15.75 -4.42
C MET A 1 -1.55 -14.56 -5.18
N SER A 2 -1.56 -14.58 -6.52
CA SER A 2 -2.15 -13.49 -7.28
C SER A 2 -3.69 -13.58 -7.26
N THR A 3 -4.35 -12.44 -7.06
CA THR A 3 -5.80 -12.28 -7.04
C THR A 3 -6.22 -11.54 -8.31
N VAL A 4 -7.31 -11.98 -8.93
CA VAL A 4 -7.90 -11.23 -10.05
C VAL A 4 -8.87 -10.19 -9.50
N THR A 5 -8.70 -8.93 -9.89
CA THR A 5 -9.58 -7.82 -9.51
C THR A 5 -9.85 -6.90 -10.70
N LEU A 6 -10.67 -5.87 -10.51
CA LEU A 6 -10.93 -4.80 -11.46
C LEU A 6 -10.34 -3.48 -10.95
N VAL A 7 -9.47 -2.86 -11.75
CA VAL A 7 -8.88 -1.54 -11.43
C VAL A 7 -9.22 -0.52 -12.52
N GLY A 8 -9.23 0.76 -12.17
CA GLY A 8 -9.39 1.84 -13.14
C GLY A 8 -8.39 1.72 -14.30
N THR A 9 -8.85 1.95 -15.53
CA THR A 9 -8.01 1.82 -16.74
C THR A 9 -6.69 2.59 -16.67
N ARG A 10 -6.67 3.74 -16.00
CA ARG A 10 -5.47 4.56 -15.80
C ARG A 10 -4.40 3.92 -14.93
N LEU A 11 -4.77 3.00 -14.06
CA LEU A 11 -3.85 2.27 -13.19
C LEU A 11 -3.48 0.91 -13.77
N ALA A 12 -4.15 0.44 -14.83
CA ALA A 12 -4.04 -0.92 -15.35
C ALA A 12 -2.74 -1.14 -16.15
N GLU A 13 -1.59 -1.02 -15.49
CA GLU A 13 -0.26 -1.25 -16.04
C GLU A 13 0.56 -2.15 -15.09
N PRO A 14 1.21 -3.22 -15.57
CA PRO A 14 2.07 -4.07 -14.73
C PRO A 14 3.18 -3.27 -14.05
N GLY A 15 3.41 -3.56 -12.77
CA GLY A 15 4.36 -2.84 -11.92
C GLY A 15 3.74 -1.65 -11.17
N THR A 16 2.55 -1.19 -11.56
CA THR A 16 1.83 -0.14 -10.81
C THR A 16 1.42 -0.68 -9.45
N GLU A 17 1.64 0.13 -8.41
CA GLU A 17 1.21 -0.14 -7.05
C GLU A 17 0.12 0.83 -6.60
N PHE A 18 -0.76 0.35 -5.74
CA PHE A 18 -1.86 1.15 -5.19
C PHE A 18 -2.26 0.62 -3.82
N VAL A 19 -2.81 1.50 -2.97
CA VAL A 19 -3.52 1.11 -1.75
C VAL A 19 -4.98 0.91 -2.10
N TYR A 20 -5.56 -0.19 -1.65
CA TYR A 20 -6.97 -0.48 -1.89
C TYR A 20 -7.83 0.09 -0.74
N GLU A 21 -8.69 1.07 -1.03
CA GLU A 21 -9.49 1.77 -0.01
C GLU A 21 -10.93 1.22 0.14
N GLY A 22 -11.30 0.18 -0.60
CA GLY A 22 -12.62 -0.42 -0.45
C GLY A 22 -13.74 0.18 -1.32
N GLU A 23 -14.94 0.19 -0.77
CA GLU A 23 -16.16 0.60 -1.46
C GLU A 23 -16.31 2.12 -1.55
N ALA A 24 -16.84 2.63 -2.67
CA ALA A 24 -17.26 4.01 -2.82
C ALA A 24 -18.76 4.13 -3.13
N ASP A 25 -19.35 5.32 -2.96
CA ASP A 25 -20.78 5.57 -3.15
C ASP A 25 -21.31 5.12 -4.53
N GLY A 26 -20.50 5.25 -5.58
CA GLY A 26 -20.85 4.84 -6.95
C GLY A 26 -20.89 3.32 -7.17
N CYS A 27 -20.53 2.49 -6.18
CA CYS A 27 -20.55 1.04 -6.27
C CYS A 27 -21.93 0.43 -6.01
N ALA A 28 -22.86 1.20 -5.42
CA ALA A 28 -24.18 0.70 -5.05
C ALA A 28 -24.95 0.18 -6.29
N GLY A 29 -25.35 -1.09 -6.26
CA GLY A 29 -26.07 -1.74 -7.35
C GLY A 29 -25.21 -2.15 -8.56
N CYS A 30 -23.87 -1.98 -8.50
CA CYS A 30 -22.98 -2.40 -9.58
C CYS A 30 -22.95 -3.94 -9.72
N PRO A 31 -23.14 -4.50 -10.93
CA PRO A 31 -23.14 -5.95 -11.14
C PRO A 31 -21.76 -6.60 -10.98
N TYR A 32 -20.68 -5.81 -11.01
CA TYR A 32 -19.29 -6.28 -10.88
C TYR A 32 -18.70 -6.05 -9.49
N ARG A 33 -19.52 -5.64 -8.52
CA ARG A 33 -19.09 -5.25 -7.17
C ARG A 33 -18.27 -6.34 -6.48
N SER A 34 -18.64 -7.61 -6.61
CA SER A 34 -17.86 -8.71 -6.02
C SER A 34 -16.45 -8.88 -6.60
N GLN A 35 -16.21 -8.43 -7.83
CA GLN A 35 -14.90 -8.52 -8.49
C GLN A 35 -14.05 -7.28 -8.22
N CYS A 36 -14.68 -6.11 -8.03
CA CYS A 36 -13.97 -4.90 -7.58
C CYS A 36 -13.64 -4.94 -6.09
N LEU A 37 -14.54 -5.51 -5.27
CA LEU A 37 -14.46 -5.45 -3.81
C LEU A 37 -14.00 -6.76 -3.16
N ASN A 38 -12.93 -7.34 -3.69
CA ASN A 38 -12.38 -8.62 -3.26
C ASN A 38 -10.96 -8.54 -2.68
N LEU A 39 -10.49 -7.33 -2.38
CA LEU A 39 -9.20 -7.07 -1.76
C LEU A 39 -9.39 -6.58 -0.31
N SER A 40 -8.33 -6.68 0.49
CA SER A 40 -8.30 -6.17 1.87
C SER A 40 -8.06 -4.67 1.84
N THR A 41 -8.84 -3.91 2.62
CA THR A 41 -8.66 -2.46 2.73
C THR A 41 -7.31 -2.12 3.34
N ASP A 42 -6.83 -0.92 3.02
CA ASP A 42 -5.59 -0.34 3.57
C ASP A 42 -4.34 -1.17 3.23
N THR A 43 -4.49 -2.16 2.35
CA THR A 43 -3.42 -3.03 1.89
C THR A 43 -2.87 -2.52 0.57
N ARG A 44 -1.54 -2.47 0.47
CA ARG A 44 -0.85 -2.12 -0.77
C ARG A 44 -0.74 -3.33 -1.69
N TYR A 45 -1.12 -3.15 -2.94
CA TYR A 45 -1.07 -4.18 -3.99
C TYR A 45 -0.23 -3.71 -5.17
N ARG A 46 0.42 -4.66 -5.84
CA ARG A 46 1.08 -4.46 -7.14
C ARG A 46 0.32 -5.21 -8.23
N ILE A 47 0.12 -4.55 -9.37
CA ILE A 47 -0.39 -5.19 -10.58
C ILE A 47 0.72 -6.04 -11.21
N THR A 48 0.50 -7.34 -11.31
CA THR A 48 1.45 -8.27 -11.93
C THR A 48 1.15 -8.48 -13.41
N ALA A 49 -0.12 -8.40 -13.82
CA ALA A 49 -0.53 -8.53 -15.21
C ALA A 49 -1.89 -7.88 -15.51
N VAL A 50 -2.10 -7.46 -16.76
CA VAL A 50 -3.40 -7.02 -17.28
C VAL A 50 -3.99 -8.14 -18.12
N ARG A 51 -5.26 -8.48 -17.92
CA ARG A 51 -5.93 -9.52 -18.72
C ARG A 51 -6.18 -8.99 -20.14
N GLU A 52 -5.51 -9.58 -21.12
CA GLU A 52 -5.56 -9.14 -22.53
C GLU A 52 -6.94 -9.33 -23.17
N ASN A 53 -7.62 -10.44 -22.85
CA ASN A 53 -8.91 -10.81 -23.45
C ASN A 53 -10.13 -10.34 -22.64
N ALA A 54 -9.93 -9.44 -21.66
CA ALA A 54 -11.02 -8.85 -20.90
C ALA A 54 -11.44 -7.52 -21.53
N GLN A 55 -12.75 -7.35 -21.73
CA GLN A 55 -13.31 -6.06 -22.13
C GLN A 55 -13.15 -5.03 -21.00
N THR A 56 -13.00 -3.75 -21.38
CA THR A 56 -13.14 -2.65 -20.43
C THR A 56 -14.60 -2.55 -20.01
N LEU A 57 -14.85 -2.47 -18.70
CA LEU A 57 -16.20 -2.34 -18.13
C LEU A 57 -16.44 -0.90 -17.71
N GLU A 58 -17.64 -0.39 -17.95
CA GLU A 58 -18.03 0.94 -17.48
C GLU A 58 -18.08 0.97 -15.95
N CYS A 59 -17.62 2.07 -15.37
CA CYS A 59 -17.59 2.27 -13.93
C CYS A 59 -17.91 3.74 -13.61
N ALA A 60 -18.74 3.98 -12.60
CA ALA A 60 -19.10 5.32 -12.17
C ALA A 60 -17.95 6.06 -11.45
N MET A 61 -16.98 5.33 -10.89
CA MET A 61 -15.87 5.89 -10.10
C MET A 61 -14.60 6.12 -10.92
N HIS A 62 -14.35 5.28 -11.92
CA HIS A 62 -13.12 5.34 -12.70
C HIS A 62 -13.40 5.88 -14.10
N ASP A 63 -12.82 7.04 -14.40
CA ASP A 63 -12.86 7.57 -15.76
C ASP A 63 -12.11 6.65 -16.74
N GLY A 64 -12.75 6.42 -17.89
CA GLY A 64 -12.38 5.37 -18.85
C GLY A 64 -12.82 3.94 -18.47
N GLY A 65 -13.45 3.72 -17.32
CA GLY A 65 -13.89 2.41 -16.85
C GLY A 65 -12.79 1.61 -16.16
N VAL A 66 -13.03 0.31 -15.97
CA VAL A 66 -12.15 -0.63 -15.26
C VAL A 66 -11.69 -1.80 -16.15
N ARG A 67 -10.52 -2.35 -15.84
CA ARG A 67 -9.90 -3.50 -16.51
C ARG A 67 -9.63 -4.61 -15.50
N ALA A 68 -9.77 -5.86 -15.95
CA ALA A 68 -9.34 -7.01 -15.17
C ALA A 68 -7.82 -7.13 -15.13
N VAL A 69 -7.28 -7.24 -13.93
CA VAL A 69 -5.85 -7.36 -13.65
C VAL A 69 -5.59 -8.49 -12.65
N GLU A 70 -4.38 -9.01 -12.66
CA GLU A 70 -3.83 -9.82 -11.57
C GLU A 70 -3.02 -8.93 -10.64
N VAL A 71 -3.24 -9.06 -9.34
CA VAL A 71 -2.54 -8.30 -8.30
C VAL A 71 -1.98 -9.23 -7.23
N GLU A 72 -0.92 -8.80 -6.58
CA GLU A 72 -0.42 -9.43 -5.36
C GLU A 72 -0.19 -8.35 -4.30
N PRO A 73 -0.41 -8.66 -3.01
CA PRO A 73 -0.10 -7.71 -1.96
C PRO A 73 1.43 -7.57 -1.87
N VAL A 74 1.90 -6.37 -1.54
CA VAL A 74 3.34 -6.07 -1.44
C VAL A 74 3.68 -5.58 -0.04
N PRO A 75 4.86 -5.94 0.49
CA PRO A 75 5.29 -5.44 1.78
C PRO A 75 5.48 -3.93 1.74
N VAL A 76 5.21 -3.28 2.86
CA VAL A 76 5.39 -1.84 3.03
C VAL A 76 6.65 -1.58 3.82
N ARG A 77 7.46 -0.64 3.35
CA ARG A 77 8.65 -0.16 4.05
C ARG A 77 8.34 1.10 4.83
N ALA A 78 8.84 1.16 6.06
CA ALA A 78 8.59 2.29 6.94
C ALA A 78 9.77 2.57 7.86
N ASN A 79 9.88 3.83 8.29
CA ASN A 79 10.78 4.24 9.34
C ASN A 79 10.09 4.14 10.68
N ILE A 80 10.63 3.31 11.57
CA ILE A 80 10.16 3.14 12.94
C ILE A 80 11.21 3.63 13.94
N THR A 81 10.83 3.74 15.21
CA THR A 81 11.79 4.02 16.28
C THR A 81 12.77 2.84 16.42
N SER A 82 14.08 3.06 16.30
CA SER A 82 15.08 1.97 16.29
C SER A 82 15.15 1.21 17.62
N LYS A 83 14.71 1.83 18.71
CA LYS A 83 14.81 1.26 20.05
C LYS A 83 13.88 0.03 20.19
N GLY A 84 14.48 -1.15 20.20
CA GLY A 84 13.77 -2.41 20.41
C GLY A 84 13.24 -3.06 19.14
N ALA A 85 13.57 -2.51 17.96
CA ALA A 85 13.22 -3.08 16.67
C ALA A 85 14.09 -4.31 16.35
N PHE A 86 13.45 -5.42 15.98
CA PHE A 86 14.09 -6.60 15.40
C PHE A 86 13.08 -7.41 14.57
N ALA A 87 13.57 -8.23 13.65
CA ALA A 87 12.73 -9.12 12.84
C ALA A 87 11.83 -10.02 13.72
N GLY A 88 10.53 -9.98 13.46
CA GLY A 88 9.48 -10.66 14.21
C GLY A 88 8.89 -9.90 15.40
N SER A 89 9.43 -8.73 15.76
CA SER A 89 8.80 -7.84 16.75
C SER A 89 7.68 -6.99 16.13
N LYS A 90 6.83 -6.40 16.98
CA LYS A 90 5.82 -5.42 16.56
C LYS A 90 6.35 -3.99 16.73
N ALA A 91 5.99 -3.11 15.82
CA ALA A 91 6.27 -1.69 15.89
C ALA A 91 5.14 -0.86 15.28
N SER A 92 4.99 0.37 15.78
CA SER A 92 4.11 1.37 15.21
C SER A 92 4.91 2.52 14.60
N LEU A 93 4.25 3.30 13.75
CA LEU A 93 4.85 4.50 13.17
C LEU A 93 5.10 5.55 14.27
N PRO A 94 6.20 6.33 14.20
CA PRO A 94 6.60 7.29 15.23
C PRO A 94 5.74 8.57 15.27
N GLY A 95 4.63 8.61 14.54
CA GLY A 95 3.77 9.78 14.35
C GLY A 95 4.13 10.59 13.10
N PRO A 96 3.27 11.56 12.72
CA PRO A 96 3.38 12.27 11.45
C PRO A 96 4.68 13.07 11.33
N CYS A 97 5.09 13.33 10.09
CA CYS A 97 6.31 14.03 9.70
C CYS A 97 5.99 15.14 8.66
N PRO A 98 6.07 16.43 9.01
CA PRO A 98 5.68 17.52 8.10
C PRO A 98 6.72 17.83 7.00
N TYR A 99 7.88 17.18 7.00
CA TYR A 99 9.01 17.49 6.12
C TYR A 99 8.92 16.73 4.80
N VAL A 100 8.04 17.18 3.90
CA VAL A 100 7.76 16.52 2.61
C VAL A 100 8.96 16.43 1.65
N GLU A 101 9.97 17.28 1.81
CA GLU A 101 11.20 17.26 1.01
C GLU A 101 12.29 16.33 1.59
N CYS A 102 12.06 15.75 2.76
CA CYS A 102 12.99 14.79 3.35
C CYS A 102 13.00 13.50 2.51
N PRO A 103 14.17 12.93 2.14
CA PRO A 103 14.19 11.70 1.35
C PRO A 103 13.65 10.48 2.11
N SER A 104 13.43 10.61 3.42
CA SER A 104 12.76 9.61 4.24
C SER A 104 11.26 9.82 4.40
N HIS A 105 10.68 10.89 3.84
CA HIS A 105 9.28 11.23 4.06
C HIS A 105 8.34 10.10 3.63
N GLU A 106 8.58 9.47 2.48
CA GLU A 106 7.80 8.33 1.98
C GLU A 106 7.81 7.10 2.91
N TYR A 107 8.80 6.99 3.81
CA TYR A 107 8.88 5.91 4.80
C TYR A 107 8.40 6.35 6.18
N CYS A 108 8.37 7.66 6.46
CA CYS A 108 7.83 8.22 7.70
C CYS A 108 6.30 8.42 7.62
N GLU A 109 5.78 8.61 6.41
CA GLU A 109 4.37 8.73 6.05
C GLU A 109 4.07 7.71 4.92
N PRO A 110 4.24 6.40 5.17
CA PRO A 110 4.08 5.38 4.15
C PRO A 110 2.60 5.12 3.83
N ASP A 111 2.29 5.02 2.53
CA ASP A 111 0.95 4.63 2.07
C ASP A 111 0.60 3.19 2.52
N GLY A 112 -0.61 3.02 3.05
CA GLY A 112 -1.15 1.71 3.46
C GLY A 112 -0.75 1.28 4.87
N LEU A 113 -0.34 2.22 5.74
CA LEU A 113 -0.14 1.98 7.16
C LEU A 113 -0.72 3.13 7.98
N GLU A 114 -1.40 2.79 9.07
CA GLU A 114 -1.98 3.72 10.02
C GLU A 114 -1.02 3.97 11.20
N PHE A 115 -1.10 5.18 11.78
CA PHE A 115 -0.19 5.58 12.86
C PHE A 115 -0.51 4.95 14.22
N ASP A 116 -1.76 4.56 14.44
CA ASP A 116 -2.27 4.00 15.69
C ASP A 116 -2.34 2.46 15.69
N GLU A 117 -1.81 1.82 14.66
CA GLU A 117 -1.71 0.36 14.54
C GLU A 117 -0.29 -0.17 14.77
N GLU A 118 -0.20 -1.45 15.13
CA GLU A 118 1.07 -2.17 15.32
C GLU A 118 1.26 -3.26 14.28
N TYR A 119 2.34 -3.15 13.52
CA TYR A 119 2.68 -4.07 12.45
C TYR A 119 3.86 -4.96 12.84
N ARG A 120 3.87 -6.18 12.31
CA ARG A 120 4.99 -7.11 12.51
C ARG A 120 6.11 -6.81 11.52
N ILE A 121 7.31 -6.61 12.06
CA ILE A 121 8.52 -6.42 11.26
C ILE A 121 8.91 -7.77 10.66
N ASP A 122 9.01 -7.85 9.33
CA ASP A 122 9.61 -9.00 8.65
C ASP A 122 11.14 -8.87 8.66
N GLU A 123 11.64 -7.75 8.13
CA GLU A 123 13.08 -7.51 7.98
C GLU A 123 13.50 -6.09 8.44
N ILE A 124 14.70 -6.02 9.00
CA ILE A 124 15.42 -4.76 9.20
C ILE A 124 16.20 -4.43 7.92
N VAL A 125 15.77 -3.40 7.19
CA VAL A 125 16.38 -3.00 5.92
C VAL A 125 17.68 -2.23 6.14
N GLY A 126 17.71 -1.33 7.14
CA GLY A 126 18.90 -0.57 7.48
C GLY A 126 18.61 0.83 8.02
N ASP A 127 19.52 1.76 7.76
CA ASP A 127 19.37 3.16 8.15
C ASP A 127 18.34 3.89 7.27
N PRO A 128 17.60 4.86 7.82
CA PRO A 128 16.67 5.67 7.04
C PRO A 128 17.43 6.48 5.98
N PRO A 129 16.86 6.73 4.79
CA PRO A 129 17.50 7.54 3.76
C PRO A 129 17.42 9.05 4.09
N HIS A 130 18.12 9.47 5.14
CA HIS A 130 18.40 10.87 5.47
C HIS A 130 19.63 10.95 6.37
N ASP A 131 20.40 12.03 6.27
CA ASP A 131 21.54 12.24 7.16
C ASP A 131 21.11 12.79 8.53
N VAL A 132 20.05 13.62 8.55
CA VAL A 132 19.54 14.28 9.76
C VAL A 132 18.01 14.23 9.78
N CYS A 133 17.43 13.79 10.90
CA CYS A 133 16.00 13.89 11.16
C CYS A 133 15.68 15.28 11.75
N HIS A 134 14.89 16.10 11.05
CA HIS A 134 14.47 17.43 11.55
C HIS A 134 13.48 17.39 12.73
N LEU A 135 13.06 16.20 13.15
CA LEU A 135 12.26 15.96 14.37
C LEU A 135 13.10 15.30 15.47
N ASP A 136 14.41 15.18 15.29
CA ASP A 136 15.36 14.55 16.23
C ASP A 136 14.98 13.10 16.62
N ARG A 137 14.35 12.36 15.71
CA ARG A 137 13.97 10.95 15.94
C ARG A 137 15.12 10.01 15.60
N GLY A 138 15.37 9.02 16.46
CA GLY A 138 16.22 7.88 16.16
C GLY A 138 15.43 6.81 15.41
N LEU A 139 15.63 6.72 14.09
CA LEU A 139 14.82 5.90 13.19
C LEU A 139 15.61 4.75 12.58
N GLN A 140 14.90 3.72 12.13
CA GLN A 140 15.42 2.61 11.37
C GLN A 140 14.42 2.22 10.28
N LEU A 141 14.91 1.93 9.08
CA LEU A 141 14.09 1.48 7.96
C LEU A 141 13.84 -0.02 8.10
N VAL A 142 12.57 -0.40 8.03
CA VAL A 142 12.11 -1.78 8.14
C VAL A 142 11.14 -2.12 7.02
N GLU A 143 10.94 -3.40 6.80
CA GLU A 143 9.89 -3.96 5.96
C GLU A 143 8.89 -4.71 6.84
N PHE A 144 7.61 -4.40 6.70
CA PHE A 144 6.54 -5.07 7.45
C PHE A 144 5.97 -6.27 6.68
N ASP A 145 5.52 -7.27 7.43
CA ASP A 145 4.85 -8.46 6.90
C ASP A 145 3.58 -8.07 6.10
N VAL A 146 3.33 -8.83 5.04
CA VAL A 146 2.15 -8.66 4.16
C VAL A 146 0.92 -9.45 4.67
N GLU A 147 1.08 -10.15 5.80
CA GLU A 147 0.09 -11.07 6.37
C GLU A 147 -0.26 -10.67 7.82
N GLU A 148 -1.54 -10.36 8.07
CA GLU A 148 -2.24 -10.71 9.32
C GLU A 148 -3.43 -11.62 9.00
#